data_AF-A0A7K3MBT7-F1
#
_entry.id   AF-A0A7K3MBT7-F1
#
_cell.length_a   1.000
_cell.length_b   1.000
_cell.length_c   1.000
_cell.angle_alpha   90.00
_cell.angle_beta   90.00
_cell.angle_gamma   90.00
#
_symmetry.space_group_name_H-M   'P 1'
#
loop_
_entity.id
_entity.type
_entity.pdbx_description
1 polymer ?
#
loop_
_entity_poly.entity_id
_entity_poly.type
_entity_poly.pdbx_seq_one_letter_code
_entity_poly.pdbx_strand_id
1 'polypeptide(L)'
;MADLIDGGSTGNSVGIDPDALDKLIGEAADAADAVEEFVSDFRGRFVAHQVSTHNLTQLEQVAEWVRDQLPMLRRRRDIAAIASEQHGTLSVTAGAGELTWDTAEEAAEQGREDAERLLGDVDHPSDEIPAEAYELLQEHGSDPDYVEAFFNAAGPGAIEAFHADAVEGLGPEGAEYDQSKLVPVSYALATASHRIDFTSSEWMDGVREYSSASGWTIFATFMNYGHWSEGFLHSAMDNLGHHNSPEDMATVMNALARHPVAAATWYTGEPEHADFDTNAEYAAFIMQGIDGRFRDDTVHDAFINVMDAATHRVARFDQGLADQSVYTLLENVYSWDRNAEEPYQEWFGQLIERHIDDVYDSVTSPVPSYFEHLQDDRRGVEAPAEWWASLTEQAMRDEDVANHLSEVFSDKYEEQVSRTINMENENQQNANALSLAMADYFGTWFLSRAANVAEGLGIEVEEANKNMETAVDIAFKAPDPKALLKDLATRGIKAVLSEDMPTYNVDTGWAHGRREGDMHFRVSEMYNNPGGSAIVPVEIDRGDYVAVYDGNPKTYQDRYGGEFIEYDKSDTKKENPKIKPLEDMDDNAKRAYLEWLQDPAVQQWASGNFADWGD
;
A
#
# COMPACT_ATOMS: atom_id res chain seq x y z
N MET A 1 12.98 4.34 -31.22
CA MET A 1 13.58 5.63 -30.82
C MET A 1 12.85 6.82 -31.45
N ALA A 2 11.52 6.74 -31.59
CA ALA A 2 10.62 7.81 -32.04
C ALA A 2 9.19 7.38 -31.67
N ASP A 3 8.87 7.45 -30.38
CA ASP A 3 7.49 7.41 -29.84
C ASP A 3 7.55 7.87 -28.38
N LEU A 4 7.86 9.15 -28.21
CA LEU A 4 8.03 9.79 -26.92
C LEU A 4 7.50 11.24 -26.97
N ILE A 5 6.33 11.43 -27.57
CA ILE A 5 5.59 12.70 -27.52
C ILE A 5 4.07 12.41 -27.61
N ASP A 6 3.38 12.37 -26.46
CA ASP A 6 1.92 12.46 -26.40
C ASP A 6 1.48 13.83 -25.85
N GLY A 7 1.09 14.71 -26.77
CA GLY A 7 -0.24 15.34 -26.82
C GLY A 7 -0.93 15.94 -25.58
N GLY A 8 -0.41 17.01 -24.95
CA GLY A 8 -1.31 17.86 -24.13
C GLY A 8 -0.68 19.01 -23.32
N SER A 9 -0.95 20.25 -23.76
CA SER A 9 -0.78 21.54 -23.05
C SER A 9 0.66 22.05 -22.78
N THR A 10 0.98 23.14 -23.45
CA THR A 10 2.31 23.73 -23.66
C THR A 10 2.84 24.54 -22.47
N GLY A 11 3.68 23.89 -21.66
CA GLY A 11 4.99 24.40 -21.30
C GLY A 11 5.99 23.27 -21.58
N ASN A 12 6.81 23.38 -22.62
CA ASN A 12 7.86 22.38 -22.90
C ASN A 12 8.98 22.55 -21.87
N SER A 13 8.77 22.05 -20.66
CA SER A 13 9.87 21.81 -19.72
C SER A 13 10.55 20.51 -20.10
N VAL A 14 11.85 20.58 -20.38
CA VAL A 14 12.70 19.41 -20.59
C VAL A 14 13.09 18.92 -19.19
N GLY A 15 12.46 17.85 -18.73
CA GLY A 15 12.81 17.21 -17.47
C GLY A 15 13.94 16.20 -17.64
N ILE A 16 14.78 16.03 -16.62
CA ILE A 16 15.71 14.89 -16.52
C ILE A 16 15.01 13.80 -15.71
N ASP A 17 14.88 12.62 -16.31
CA ASP A 17 14.50 11.38 -15.64
C ASP A 17 15.80 10.72 -15.12
N PRO A 18 15.98 10.59 -13.80
CA PRO A 18 17.22 10.09 -13.21
C PRO A 18 17.52 8.64 -13.58
N ASP A 19 16.50 7.77 -13.70
CA ASP A 19 16.66 6.36 -14.04
C ASP A 19 17.05 6.20 -15.52
N ALA A 20 16.40 6.96 -16.39
CA ALA A 20 16.77 7.01 -17.80
C ALA A 20 18.19 7.57 -18.00
N LEU A 21 18.59 8.56 -17.20
CA LEU A 21 19.95 9.11 -17.23
C LEU A 21 20.97 8.11 -16.67
N ASP A 22 20.64 7.37 -15.61
CA ASP A 22 21.52 6.34 -15.07
C ASP A 22 21.76 5.20 -16.06
N LYS A 23 20.68 4.74 -16.69
CA LYS A 23 20.78 3.76 -17.78
C LYS A 23 21.65 4.27 -18.93
N LEU A 24 21.47 5.54 -19.34
CA LEU A 24 22.31 6.15 -20.37
C LEU A 24 23.79 6.22 -19.96
N ILE A 25 24.08 6.54 -18.69
CA ILE A 25 25.44 6.54 -18.13
C ILE A 25 26.06 5.14 -18.20
N GLY A 26 25.31 4.11 -17.81
CA GLY A 26 25.72 2.71 -17.90
C GLY A 26 26.03 2.30 -19.33
N GLU A 27 25.09 2.54 -20.25
CA GLU A 27 25.26 2.22 -21.68
C GLU A 27 26.44 2.98 -22.32
N ALA A 28 26.67 4.24 -21.92
CA ALA A 28 27.80 5.04 -22.40
C ALA A 28 29.15 4.51 -21.88
N ALA A 29 29.20 4.06 -20.63
CA ALA A 29 30.39 3.42 -20.05
C ALA A 29 30.72 2.11 -20.78
N ASP A 30 29.74 1.23 -20.95
CA ASP A 30 29.89 -0.04 -21.65
C ASP A 30 30.35 0.17 -23.11
N ALA A 31 29.80 1.18 -23.79
CA ALA A 31 30.20 1.51 -25.15
C ALA A 31 31.64 2.02 -25.24
N ALA A 32 32.10 2.84 -24.29
CA ALA A 32 33.48 3.30 -24.23
C ALA A 32 34.45 2.13 -24.03
N ASP A 33 34.11 1.20 -23.14
CA ASP A 33 34.90 -0.02 -22.88
C ASP A 33 35.00 -0.90 -24.13
N ALA A 34 33.88 -1.12 -24.82
CA ALA A 34 33.86 -1.90 -26.07
C ALA A 34 34.71 -1.27 -27.19
N VAL A 35 34.73 0.07 -27.28
CA VAL A 35 35.58 0.78 -28.26
C VAL A 35 37.06 0.63 -27.94
N GLU A 36 37.44 0.71 -26.66
CA GLU A 36 38.84 0.53 -26.25
C GLU A 36 39.33 -0.89 -26.47
N GLU A 37 38.51 -1.90 -26.14
CA GLU A 37 38.81 -3.30 -26.42
C GLU A 37 39.00 -3.51 -27.93
N PHE A 38 38.08 -2.99 -28.74
CA PHE A 38 38.20 -3.02 -30.21
C PHE A 38 39.48 -2.34 -30.70
N VAL A 39 39.80 -1.14 -30.20
CA VAL A 39 41.01 -0.41 -30.61
C VAL A 39 42.27 -1.20 -30.23
N SER A 40 42.32 -1.77 -29.03
CA SER A 40 43.44 -2.58 -28.54
C SER A 40 43.69 -3.81 -29.44
N ASP A 41 42.62 -4.55 -29.73
CA ASP A 41 42.67 -5.77 -30.53
C ASP A 41 43.09 -5.54 -31.99
N PHE A 42 42.58 -4.46 -32.59
CA PHE A 42 42.80 -4.18 -34.00
C PHE A 42 44.07 -3.36 -34.27
N ARG A 43 44.58 -2.60 -33.29
CA ARG A 43 45.80 -1.80 -33.45
C ARG A 43 47.00 -2.66 -33.86
N GLY A 44 47.21 -3.79 -33.18
CA GLY A 44 48.30 -4.72 -33.52
C GLY A 44 48.19 -5.28 -34.95
N ARG A 45 46.96 -5.58 -35.40
CA ARG A 45 46.69 -6.11 -36.75
C ARG A 45 46.92 -5.04 -37.82
N PHE A 46 46.45 -3.81 -37.59
CA PHE A 46 46.64 -2.69 -38.51
C PHE A 46 48.12 -2.38 -38.70
N VAL A 47 48.88 -2.33 -37.59
CA VAL A 47 50.34 -2.14 -37.63
C VAL A 47 51.02 -3.28 -38.39
N ALA A 48 50.66 -4.54 -38.13
CA ALA A 48 51.24 -5.70 -38.81
C ALA A 48 51.00 -5.70 -40.33
N HIS A 49 49.87 -5.14 -40.78
CA HIS A 49 49.50 -5.04 -42.19
C HIS A 49 49.82 -3.69 -42.83
N GLN A 50 50.55 -2.80 -42.15
CA GLN A 50 50.90 -1.46 -42.62
C GLN A 50 49.67 -0.60 -42.99
N VAL A 51 48.55 -0.84 -42.30
CA VAL A 51 47.33 -0.03 -42.42
C VAL A 51 47.40 1.11 -41.40
N SER A 52 46.96 2.31 -41.82
CA SER A 52 46.95 3.48 -40.93
C SER A 52 46.05 3.24 -39.70
N THR A 53 46.58 3.50 -38.51
CA THR A 53 45.84 3.44 -37.24
C THR A 53 45.11 4.75 -36.89
N HIS A 54 45.14 5.74 -37.79
CA HIS A 54 44.59 7.08 -37.52
C HIS A 54 43.14 7.05 -37.02
N ASN A 55 42.27 6.27 -37.67
CA ASN A 55 40.86 6.17 -37.27
C ASN A 55 40.70 5.43 -35.93
N LEU A 56 41.59 4.49 -35.60
CA LEU A 56 41.59 3.82 -34.29
C LEU A 56 41.98 4.79 -33.18
N THR A 57 42.90 5.73 -33.44
CA THR A 57 43.23 6.82 -32.51
C THR A 57 42.06 7.78 -32.32
N GLN A 58 41.29 8.08 -33.37
CA GLN A 58 40.09 8.91 -33.24
C GLN A 58 39.00 8.22 -32.41
N LEU A 59 38.83 6.90 -32.56
CA LEU A 59 37.91 6.12 -31.74
C LEU A 59 38.32 6.09 -30.26
N GLU A 60 39.62 5.89 -30.00
CA GLU A 60 40.20 5.98 -28.64
C GLU A 60 39.91 7.34 -28.00
N GLN A 61 40.10 8.45 -28.74
CA GLN A 61 39.80 9.80 -28.25
C GLN A 61 38.31 10.02 -27.94
N VAL A 62 37.41 9.39 -28.68
CA VAL A 62 35.97 9.46 -28.42
C VAL A 62 35.62 8.69 -27.15
N ALA A 63 36.18 7.49 -26.97
CA ALA A 63 35.98 6.71 -25.75
C ALA A 63 36.54 7.43 -24.51
N GLU A 64 37.74 8.01 -24.62
CA GLU A 64 38.34 8.86 -23.59
C GLU A 64 37.44 10.06 -23.27
N TRP A 65 36.97 10.78 -24.29
CA TRP A 65 36.03 11.90 -24.08
C TRP A 65 34.72 11.45 -23.40
N VAL A 66 34.13 10.32 -23.78
CA VAL A 66 32.92 9.79 -23.10
C VAL A 66 33.22 9.54 -21.63
N ARG A 67 34.34 8.89 -21.32
CA ARG A 67 34.75 8.65 -19.92
C ARG A 67 34.96 9.95 -19.14
N ASP A 68 35.52 10.98 -19.76
CA ASP A 68 35.67 12.30 -19.14
C ASP A 68 34.31 12.94 -18.82
N GLN A 69 33.25 12.63 -19.57
CA GLN A 69 31.90 13.14 -19.30
C GLN A 69 31.13 12.34 -18.25
N LEU A 70 31.44 11.05 -18.04
CA LEU A 70 30.68 10.17 -17.13
C LEU A 70 30.60 10.73 -15.69
N PRO A 71 31.66 11.26 -15.07
CA PRO A 71 31.56 11.84 -13.72
C PRO A 71 30.53 12.97 -13.65
N MET A 72 30.51 13.88 -14.63
CA MET A 72 29.57 15.00 -14.66
C MET A 72 28.14 14.55 -14.94
N LEU A 73 27.96 13.51 -15.76
CA LEU A 73 26.65 12.90 -15.98
C LEU A 73 26.14 12.24 -14.70
N ARG A 74 26.99 11.52 -13.96
CA ARG A 74 26.66 10.93 -12.65
C ARG A 74 26.29 12.01 -11.64
N ARG A 75 27.08 13.06 -11.51
CA ARG A 75 26.74 14.21 -10.65
C ARG A 75 25.38 14.83 -11.01
N ARG A 76 25.10 15.02 -12.30
CA ARG A 76 23.79 15.52 -12.77
C ARG A 76 22.65 14.53 -12.51
N ARG A 77 22.92 13.23 -12.62
CA ARG A 77 21.98 12.17 -12.27
C ARG A 77 21.67 12.19 -10.78
N ASP A 78 22.68 12.30 -9.92
CA ASP A 78 22.52 12.37 -8.47
C ASP A 78 21.68 13.58 -8.07
N ILE A 79 22.00 14.77 -8.61
CA ILE A 79 21.23 15.98 -8.31
C ILE A 79 19.81 15.87 -8.89
N ALA A 80 19.63 15.28 -10.08
CA ALA A 80 18.31 15.05 -10.65
C ALA A 80 17.49 14.03 -9.82
N ALA A 81 18.13 12.99 -9.27
CA ALA A 81 17.49 12.02 -8.39
C ALA A 81 17.03 12.68 -7.09
N ILE A 82 17.93 13.41 -6.42
CA ILE A 82 17.62 14.18 -5.21
C ILE A 82 16.49 15.18 -5.48
N ALA A 83 16.53 15.90 -6.60
CA ALA A 83 15.49 16.88 -6.95
C ALA A 83 14.16 16.21 -7.39
N SER A 84 14.21 15.02 -8.01
CA SER A 84 13.02 14.22 -8.37
C SER A 84 12.31 13.74 -7.11
N GLU A 85 13.08 13.21 -6.16
CA GLU A 85 12.60 12.85 -4.82
C GLU A 85 12.00 14.06 -4.10
N GLN A 86 12.66 15.23 -4.16
CA GLN A 86 12.18 16.48 -3.54
C GLN A 86 10.81 16.95 -4.04
N HIS A 87 10.53 16.77 -5.32
CA HIS A 87 9.29 17.27 -5.91
C HIS A 87 8.21 16.19 -6.06
N GLY A 88 8.52 14.93 -5.75
CA GLY A 88 7.60 13.81 -5.95
C GLY A 88 7.17 13.66 -7.42
N THR A 89 8.03 14.09 -8.34
CA THR A 89 7.78 14.05 -9.79
C THR A 89 8.86 13.25 -10.48
N LEU A 90 8.49 12.32 -11.35
CA LEU A 90 9.40 11.47 -12.16
C LEU A 90 10.40 12.25 -13.03
N SER A 91 10.25 13.58 -13.16
CA SER A 91 11.15 14.40 -13.96
C SER A 91 11.30 15.79 -13.36
N VAL A 92 12.55 16.25 -13.22
CA VAL A 92 12.84 17.59 -12.69
C VAL A 92 12.81 18.61 -13.83
N THR A 93 11.72 19.38 -13.90
CA THR A 93 11.45 20.34 -15.00
C THR A 93 12.35 21.57 -15.00
N ALA A 94 13.11 21.82 -13.93
CA ALA A 94 14.09 22.91 -13.81
C ALA A 94 15.53 22.49 -14.10
N GLY A 95 15.77 21.23 -14.49
CA GLY A 95 17.13 20.66 -14.54
C GLY A 95 17.71 20.45 -13.14
N ALA A 96 18.82 19.72 -13.08
CA ALA A 96 19.56 19.39 -11.87
C ALA A 96 20.27 20.61 -11.20
N GLY A 97 19.63 21.78 -11.18
CA GLY A 97 20.26 23.03 -10.76
C GLY A 97 21.39 23.51 -11.69
N GLU A 98 21.90 24.71 -11.40
CA GLU A 98 23.17 25.18 -11.97
C GLU A 98 24.29 24.60 -11.10
N LEU A 99 25.28 23.95 -11.72
CA LEU A 99 26.45 23.47 -11.01
C LEU A 99 27.35 24.66 -10.70
N THR A 100 27.66 24.86 -9.43
CA THR A 100 28.56 25.94 -8.99
C THR A 100 30.00 25.73 -9.49
N TRP A 101 30.41 24.46 -9.64
CA TRP A 101 31.75 24.07 -10.10
C TRP A 101 31.71 23.32 -11.42
N ASP A 102 32.74 23.55 -12.23
CA ASP A 102 32.89 22.92 -13.55
C ASP A 102 33.20 21.42 -13.42
N THR A 103 33.79 20.99 -12.29
CA THR A 103 34.16 19.60 -12.04
C THR A 103 33.77 19.12 -10.63
N ALA A 104 33.65 17.80 -10.47
CA ALA A 104 33.44 17.16 -9.17
C ALA A 104 34.66 17.32 -8.25
N GLU A 105 35.87 17.28 -8.81
CA GLU A 105 37.13 17.45 -8.05
C GLU A 105 37.22 18.85 -7.45
N GLU A 106 36.85 19.90 -8.19
CA GLU A 106 36.82 21.27 -7.66
C GLU A 106 35.78 21.44 -6.54
N ALA A 107 34.60 20.83 -6.67
CA ALA A 107 33.57 20.87 -5.63
C ALA A 107 34.03 20.15 -4.36
N ALA A 108 34.62 18.96 -4.51
CA ALA A 108 35.15 18.18 -3.39
C ALA A 108 36.35 18.87 -2.72
N GLU A 109 37.24 19.51 -3.50
CA GLU A 109 38.35 20.30 -2.95
C GLU A 109 37.83 21.46 -2.11
N GLN A 110 36.88 22.24 -2.66
CA GLN A 110 36.29 23.37 -1.96
C GLN A 110 35.57 22.94 -0.67
N GLY A 111 34.79 21.85 -0.73
CA GLY A 111 34.10 21.31 0.45
C GLY A 111 35.06 20.89 1.57
N ARG A 112 36.18 20.26 1.20
CA ARG A 112 37.23 19.89 2.16
C ARG A 112 37.93 21.11 2.76
N GLU A 113 38.34 22.06 1.91
CA GLU A 113 39.02 23.28 2.38
C GLU A 113 38.13 24.11 3.31
N ASP A 114 36.82 24.22 3.02
CA ASP A 114 35.87 24.92 3.86
C ASP A 114 35.64 24.23 5.21
N ALA A 115 35.49 22.90 5.21
CA ALA A 115 35.37 22.13 6.45
C ALA A 115 36.63 22.24 7.31
N GLU A 116 37.83 22.05 6.74
CA GLU A 116 39.08 22.18 7.48
C GLU A 116 39.28 23.59 8.05
N ARG A 117 38.90 24.62 7.28
CA ARG A 117 39.04 26.03 7.68
C ARG A 117 38.05 26.44 8.78
N LEU A 118 36.81 25.95 8.70
CA LEU A 118 35.72 26.40 9.57
C LEU A 118 35.47 25.48 10.76
N LEU A 119 35.76 24.19 10.60
CA LEU A 119 35.42 23.13 11.56
C LEU A 119 36.65 22.33 12.00
N GLY A 120 37.86 22.59 11.48
CA GLY A 120 39.05 21.82 11.83
C GLY A 120 39.46 21.87 13.32
N ASP A 121 38.96 22.88 14.05
CA ASP A 121 39.14 23.02 15.51
C ASP A 121 37.83 22.72 16.30
N VAL A 122 36.75 22.31 15.63
CA VAL A 122 35.45 21.99 16.25
C VAL A 122 35.44 20.49 16.56
N ASP A 123 35.71 20.15 17.82
CA ASP A 123 35.72 18.75 18.30
C ASP A 123 34.76 18.51 19.46
N HIS A 124 34.11 19.56 19.98
CA HIS A 124 33.20 19.49 21.12
C HIS A 124 31.85 20.20 20.83
N PRO A 125 30.72 19.70 21.38
CA PRO A 125 29.39 20.30 21.16
C PRO A 125 29.24 21.74 21.68
N SER A 126 30.19 22.21 22.49
CA SER A 126 30.19 23.57 23.03
C SER A 126 30.96 24.56 22.15
N ASP A 127 31.59 24.08 21.08
CA ASP A 127 32.40 24.92 20.22
C ASP A 127 31.48 25.76 19.33
N GLU A 128 31.85 27.03 19.17
CA GLU A 128 31.07 27.97 18.35
C GLU A 128 31.29 27.65 16.87
N ILE A 129 30.20 27.34 16.18
CA ILE A 129 30.23 27.14 14.73
C ILE A 129 30.18 28.50 14.03
N PRO A 130 31.16 28.83 13.17
CA PRO A 130 31.12 30.07 12.41
C PRO A 130 29.85 30.15 11.56
N ALA A 131 29.18 31.31 11.56
CA ALA A 131 27.97 31.54 10.74
C ALA A 131 28.20 31.23 9.24
N GLU A 132 29.43 31.43 8.77
CA GLU A 132 29.86 31.11 7.40
C GLU A 132 29.67 29.63 7.04
N ALA A 133 29.78 28.70 7.99
CA ALA A 133 29.55 27.27 7.72
C ALA A 133 28.09 27.02 7.30
N TYR A 134 27.13 27.67 7.98
CA TYR A 134 25.71 27.57 7.61
C TYR A 134 25.41 28.22 6.27
N GLU A 135 26.03 29.37 5.97
CA GLU A 135 25.90 30.06 4.68
C GLU A 135 26.40 29.18 3.53
N LEU A 136 27.56 28.54 3.68
CA LEU A 136 28.12 27.64 2.68
C LEU A 136 27.29 26.38 2.50
N LEU A 137 26.82 25.74 3.58
CA LEU A 137 25.91 24.61 3.49
C LEU A 137 24.56 24.99 2.87
N GLN A 138 24.11 26.23 3.06
CA GLN A 138 22.91 26.73 2.37
C GLN A 138 23.16 26.96 0.88
N GLU A 139 24.33 27.48 0.51
CA GLU A 139 24.68 27.79 -0.88
C GLU A 139 25.03 26.53 -1.69
N HIS A 140 25.63 25.53 -1.04
CA HIS A 140 26.26 24.39 -1.68
C HIS A 140 25.73 23.03 -1.22
N GLY A 141 24.78 23.00 -0.28
CA GLY A 141 24.25 21.77 0.33
C GLY A 141 23.52 20.82 -0.61
N SER A 142 23.21 21.25 -1.83
CA SER A 142 22.62 20.41 -2.88
C SER A 142 23.66 19.74 -3.78
N ASP A 143 24.95 20.06 -3.61
CA ASP A 143 26.02 19.47 -4.42
C ASP A 143 26.65 18.27 -3.72
N PRO A 144 26.44 17.04 -4.23
CA PRO A 144 26.83 15.83 -3.52
C PRO A 144 28.36 15.68 -3.39
N ASP A 145 29.15 16.18 -4.34
CA ASP A 145 30.61 16.14 -4.27
C ASP A 145 31.14 17.10 -3.20
N TYR A 146 30.54 18.29 -3.08
CA TYR A 146 30.89 19.27 -2.04
C TYR A 146 30.56 18.74 -0.64
N VAL A 147 29.31 18.33 -0.41
CA VAL A 147 28.87 17.94 0.95
C VAL A 147 29.51 16.64 1.42
N GLU A 148 29.77 15.69 0.51
CA GLU A 148 30.51 14.47 0.84
C GLU A 148 31.91 14.80 1.37
N ALA A 149 32.65 15.65 0.64
CA ALA A 149 33.99 16.06 1.05
C ALA A 149 33.97 16.92 2.33
N PHE A 150 32.99 17.82 2.46
CA PHE A 150 32.82 18.66 3.63
C PHE A 150 32.61 17.84 4.90
N PHE A 151 31.63 16.92 4.90
CA PHE A 151 31.35 16.12 6.09
C PHE A 151 32.46 15.10 6.39
N ASN A 152 33.06 14.47 5.38
CA ASN A 152 34.21 13.57 5.61
C ASN A 152 35.42 14.29 6.22
N ALA A 153 35.63 15.56 5.91
CA ALA A 153 36.70 16.36 6.50
C ALA A 153 36.35 16.88 7.90
N ALA A 154 35.09 17.24 8.13
CA ALA A 154 34.60 17.72 9.42
C ALA A 154 34.47 16.57 10.46
N GLY A 155 34.11 15.37 10.01
CA GLY A 155 33.92 14.19 10.85
C GLY A 155 32.61 14.19 11.67
N PRO A 156 32.35 13.11 12.43
CA PRO A 156 31.10 12.93 13.17
C PRO A 156 30.89 13.93 14.32
N GLY A 157 31.97 14.39 14.96
CA GLY A 157 31.88 15.39 16.04
C GLY A 157 31.25 16.71 15.59
N ALA A 158 31.47 17.11 14.33
CA ALA A 158 30.87 18.30 13.76
C ALA A 158 29.34 18.21 13.65
N ILE A 159 28.76 17.02 13.43
CA ILE A 159 27.29 16.84 13.36
C ILE A 159 26.67 17.14 14.73
N GLU A 160 27.27 16.65 15.82
CA GLU A 160 26.78 16.96 17.17
C GLU A 160 27.01 18.44 17.53
N ALA A 161 28.10 19.05 17.08
CA ALA A 161 28.29 20.49 17.24
C ALA A 161 27.20 21.29 16.49
N PHE A 162 26.86 20.89 15.26
CA PHE A 162 25.76 21.52 14.50
C PHE A 162 24.42 21.36 15.22
N HIS A 163 24.16 20.18 15.78
CA HIS A 163 22.96 19.91 16.55
C HIS A 163 22.91 20.80 17.81
N ALA A 164 23.98 20.84 18.59
CA ALA A 164 24.06 21.63 19.81
C ALA A 164 23.95 23.15 19.56
N ASP A 165 24.56 23.67 18.49
CA ASP A 165 24.48 25.10 18.13
C ASP A 165 23.12 25.51 17.53
N ALA A 166 22.37 24.55 16.98
CA ALA A 166 21.01 24.78 16.48
C ALA A 166 19.93 24.76 17.58
N VAL A 167 20.22 24.24 18.77
CA VAL A 167 19.28 24.22 19.91
C VAL A 167 19.27 25.60 20.61
N GLU A 168 18.15 26.32 20.56
CA GLU A 168 17.98 27.59 21.28
C GLU A 168 17.28 27.35 22.64
N GLY A 169 18.00 27.60 23.75
CA GLY A 169 17.44 27.58 25.12
C GLY A 169 18.09 26.57 26.07
N LEU A 170 17.89 26.78 27.37
CA LEU A 170 18.43 25.92 28.43
C LEU A 170 17.34 24.97 28.97
N GLY A 171 17.20 23.79 28.36
CA GLY A 171 16.52 22.66 28.98
C GLY A 171 15.77 21.73 28.02
N PRO A 172 15.51 20.47 28.43
CA PRO A 172 14.80 19.47 27.63
C PRO A 172 13.30 19.75 27.43
N GLU A 173 12.72 20.72 28.16
CA GLU A 173 11.32 21.14 27.98
C GLU A 173 11.29 22.52 27.30
N GLY A 174 10.96 22.55 26.01
CA GLY A 174 10.70 23.79 25.27
C GLY A 174 11.91 24.44 24.60
N ALA A 175 12.97 23.68 24.29
CA ALA A 175 14.00 24.16 23.37
C ALA A 175 13.40 24.29 21.96
N GLU A 176 13.48 25.47 21.37
CA GLU A 176 13.15 25.69 19.97
C GLU A 176 14.43 25.56 19.16
N TYR A 177 14.36 24.96 17.98
CA TYR A 177 15.50 24.92 17.08
C TYR A 177 15.59 26.22 16.29
N ASP A 178 16.79 26.80 16.21
CA ASP A 178 17.09 27.88 15.29
C ASP A 178 17.05 27.32 13.85
N GLN A 179 15.90 27.50 13.20
CA GLN A 179 15.68 27.02 11.83
C GLN A 179 16.68 27.58 10.82
N SER A 180 17.27 28.77 11.08
CA SER A 180 18.28 29.35 10.19
C SER A 180 19.58 28.54 10.17
N LYS A 181 19.84 27.76 11.22
CA LYS A 181 20.97 26.86 11.35
C LYS A 181 20.60 25.42 11.00
N LEU A 182 19.44 24.96 11.50
CA LEU A 182 19.01 23.57 11.34
C LEU A 182 18.75 23.22 9.87
N VAL A 183 18.06 24.10 9.13
CA VAL A 183 17.61 23.81 7.77
C VAL A 183 18.79 23.60 6.80
N PRO A 184 19.80 24.50 6.71
CA PRO A 184 20.95 24.29 5.82
C PRO A 184 21.69 22.97 6.09
N VAL A 185 21.94 22.66 7.37
CA VAL A 185 22.64 21.42 7.75
C VAL A 185 21.81 20.19 7.38
N SER A 186 20.50 20.24 7.64
CA SER A 186 19.60 19.13 7.33
C SER A 186 19.56 18.79 5.84
N TYR A 187 19.46 19.80 4.95
CA TYR A 187 19.51 19.57 3.52
C TYR A 187 20.88 19.04 3.07
N ALA A 188 21.97 19.57 3.61
CA ALA A 188 23.31 19.12 3.28
C ALA A 188 23.57 17.67 3.72
N LEU A 189 23.16 17.30 4.95
CA LEU A 189 23.26 15.93 5.45
C LEU A 189 22.40 14.97 4.64
N ALA A 190 21.18 15.37 4.28
CA ALA A 190 20.31 14.56 3.44
C ALA A 190 20.97 14.28 2.07
N THR A 191 21.53 15.31 1.41
CA THR A 191 22.30 15.14 0.16
C THR A 191 23.53 14.24 0.38
N ALA A 192 24.27 14.45 1.47
CA ALA A 192 25.46 13.67 1.78
C ALA A 192 25.14 12.19 2.06
N SER A 193 23.96 11.88 2.60
CA SER A 193 23.54 10.51 2.95
C SER A 193 23.45 9.57 1.74
N HIS A 194 23.40 10.12 0.51
CA HIS A 194 23.46 9.34 -0.73
C HIS A 194 24.88 8.86 -1.08
N ARG A 195 25.90 9.36 -0.38
CA ARG A 195 27.32 9.01 -0.62
C ARG A 195 28.08 8.61 0.63
N ILE A 196 27.67 9.10 1.79
CA ILE A 196 28.22 8.74 3.08
C ILE A 196 27.28 7.76 3.77
N ASP A 197 27.84 6.61 4.17
CA ASP A 197 27.16 5.68 5.06
C ASP A 197 27.20 6.19 6.51
N PHE A 198 26.27 7.09 6.83
CA PHE A 198 26.09 7.61 8.18
C PHE A 198 25.63 6.54 9.18
N THR A 199 25.17 5.38 8.73
CA THR A 199 24.69 4.28 9.58
C THR A 199 25.85 3.47 10.18
N SER A 200 27.05 3.59 9.59
CA SER A 200 28.24 2.90 10.07
C SER A 200 28.58 3.25 11.52
N SER A 201 29.21 2.30 12.22
CA SER A 201 29.61 2.49 13.62
C SER A 201 30.55 3.67 13.82
N GLU A 202 31.38 4.00 12.82
CA GLU A 202 32.27 5.18 12.89
C GLU A 202 31.46 6.48 13.07
N TRP A 203 30.42 6.67 12.27
CA TRP A 203 29.56 7.84 12.36
C TRP A 203 28.66 7.80 13.58
N MET A 204 27.96 6.68 13.82
CA MET A 204 27.02 6.56 14.94
C MET A 204 27.69 6.63 16.31
N ASP A 205 28.85 5.98 16.50
CA ASP A 205 29.60 6.06 17.76
C ASP A 205 30.34 7.40 17.89
N GLY A 206 30.85 7.95 16.78
CA GLY A 206 31.55 9.24 16.77
C GLY A 206 30.64 10.40 17.15
N VAL A 207 29.38 10.39 16.69
CA VAL A 207 28.37 11.36 17.11
C VAL A 207 28.01 11.16 18.60
N ARG A 208 27.99 9.91 19.07
CA ARG A 208 27.66 9.56 20.46
C ARG A 208 28.75 9.92 21.47
N GLU A 209 30.02 10.00 21.09
CA GLU A 209 31.14 10.25 22.03
C GLU A 209 30.92 11.52 22.86
N TYR A 210 30.16 12.47 22.33
CA TYR A 210 29.96 13.79 22.91
C TYR A 210 28.56 14.04 23.47
N SER A 211 27.65 13.06 23.35
CA SER A 211 26.25 13.21 23.74
C SER A 211 25.75 12.08 24.65
N SER A 212 24.78 12.38 25.50
CA SER A 212 23.99 11.33 26.17
C SER A 212 22.91 10.75 25.25
N ALA A 213 22.58 11.46 24.17
CA ALA A 213 21.65 10.98 23.15
C ALA A 213 22.31 9.90 22.27
N SER A 214 21.50 9.02 21.69
CA SER A 214 21.98 8.12 20.65
C SER A 214 22.28 8.92 19.37
N GLY A 215 23.20 8.43 18.53
CA GLY A 215 23.43 9.03 17.21
C GLY A 215 22.13 9.14 16.40
N TRP A 216 21.24 8.14 16.53
CA TRP A 216 19.91 8.15 15.92
C TRP A 216 19.01 9.30 16.39
N THR A 217 18.99 9.65 17.68
CA THR A 217 18.25 10.85 18.15
C THR A 217 18.82 12.12 17.52
N ILE A 218 20.14 12.25 17.42
CA ILE A 218 20.78 13.44 16.84
C ILE A 218 20.43 13.57 15.36
N PHE A 219 20.50 12.48 14.60
CA PHE A 219 20.09 12.47 13.20
C PHE A 219 18.59 12.75 13.02
N ALA A 220 17.72 12.23 13.88
CA ALA A 220 16.28 12.48 13.80
C ALA A 220 15.97 13.98 13.77
N THR A 221 16.69 14.81 14.54
CA THR A 221 16.54 16.27 14.53
C THR A 221 16.70 16.89 13.13
N PHE A 222 17.65 16.40 12.34
CA PHE A 222 17.91 16.88 10.99
C PHE A 222 16.97 16.28 9.94
N MET A 223 16.32 15.16 10.24
CA MET A 223 15.50 14.44 9.26
C MET A 223 14.23 15.18 8.86
N ASN A 224 13.80 16.20 9.61
CA ASN A 224 12.65 17.06 9.26
C ASN A 224 12.77 17.75 7.89
N TYR A 225 13.98 17.89 7.35
CA TYR A 225 14.23 18.52 6.07
C TYR A 225 15.10 17.63 5.16
N GLY A 226 15.12 17.97 3.87
CA GLY A 226 15.87 17.23 2.88
C GLY A 226 15.26 15.88 2.51
N HIS A 227 15.94 15.21 1.58
CA HIS A 227 15.60 13.91 1.02
C HIS A 227 16.77 12.98 1.24
N TRP A 228 16.60 12.08 2.21
CA TRP A 228 17.65 11.19 2.70
C TRP A 228 17.69 9.95 1.82
N SER A 229 18.86 9.30 1.78
CA SER A 229 19.02 8.07 1.03
C SER A 229 18.13 6.96 1.60
N GLU A 230 17.65 6.09 0.72
CA GLU A 230 16.79 4.96 1.09
C GLU A 230 17.44 4.10 2.18
N GLY A 231 18.73 3.75 2.01
CA GLY A 231 19.46 2.96 3.00
C GLY A 231 19.52 3.64 4.38
N PHE A 232 19.75 4.96 4.43
CA PHE A 232 19.74 5.68 5.69
C PHE A 232 18.35 5.69 6.34
N LEU A 233 17.29 5.93 5.55
CA LEU A 233 15.91 5.93 6.04
C LEU A 233 15.48 4.55 6.57
N HIS A 234 15.88 3.47 5.89
CA HIS A 234 15.62 2.10 6.33
C HIS A 234 16.31 1.80 7.65
N SER A 235 17.62 2.05 7.75
CA SER A 235 18.35 1.83 9.00
C SER A 235 17.82 2.72 10.14
N ALA A 236 17.40 3.96 9.86
CA ALA A 236 16.76 4.82 10.87
C ALA A 236 15.44 4.21 11.40
N MET A 237 14.61 3.67 10.51
CA MET A 237 13.36 3.00 10.88
C MET A 237 13.60 1.72 11.70
N ASP A 238 14.61 0.93 11.33
CA ASP A 238 14.97 -0.30 12.04
C ASP A 238 15.54 -0.03 13.44
N ASN A 239 16.03 1.20 13.65
CA ASN A 239 16.59 1.66 14.92
C ASN A 239 15.64 2.55 15.72
N LEU A 240 14.33 2.58 15.42
CA LEU A 240 13.36 3.42 16.13
C LEU A 240 13.41 3.25 17.67
N GLY A 241 13.73 2.05 18.14
CA GLY A 241 13.87 1.74 19.56
C GLY A 241 15.01 2.48 20.28
N HIS A 242 15.93 3.12 19.56
CA HIS A 242 17.05 3.91 20.09
C HIS A 242 16.73 5.39 20.29
N HIS A 243 15.53 5.85 19.92
CA HIS A 243 15.12 7.24 20.14
C HIS A 243 14.56 7.46 21.54
N ASN A 244 14.77 8.67 22.06
CA ASN A 244 14.42 9.02 23.43
C ASN A 244 13.00 9.62 23.57
N SER A 245 12.36 10.01 22.47
CA SER A 245 11.05 10.69 22.46
C SER A 245 10.12 10.18 21.34
N PRO A 246 8.79 10.25 21.52
CA PRO A 246 7.81 10.06 20.44
C PRO A 246 8.03 10.98 19.24
N GLU A 247 8.46 12.22 19.48
CA GLU A 247 8.69 13.21 18.43
C GLU A 247 9.86 12.83 17.51
N ASP A 248 10.94 12.27 18.06
CA ASP A 248 12.07 11.76 17.27
C ASP A 248 11.60 10.60 16.37
N MET A 249 10.85 9.65 16.94
CA MET A 249 10.30 8.50 16.21
C MET A 249 9.37 8.96 15.08
N ALA A 250 8.46 9.88 15.37
CA ALA A 250 7.57 10.47 14.39
C ALA A 250 8.33 11.23 13.30
N THR A 251 9.44 11.88 13.63
CA THR A 251 10.29 12.57 12.65
C THR A 251 10.92 11.59 11.66
N VAL A 252 11.45 10.47 12.15
CA VAL A 252 12.01 9.39 11.30
C VAL A 252 10.94 8.79 10.40
N MET A 253 9.77 8.45 10.94
CA MET A 253 8.65 7.91 10.18
C MET A 253 8.18 8.91 9.10
N ASN A 254 8.03 10.19 9.42
CA ASN A 254 7.65 11.21 8.45
C ASN A 254 8.75 11.49 7.41
N ALA A 255 10.02 11.24 7.73
CA ALA A 255 11.11 11.27 6.76
C ALA A 255 10.99 10.11 5.77
N LEU A 256 10.79 8.88 6.25
CA LEU A 256 10.52 7.73 5.36
C LEU A 256 9.26 7.96 4.51
N ALA A 257 8.18 8.45 5.12
CA ALA A 257 6.90 8.70 4.44
C ALA A 257 6.96 9.76 3.33
N ARG A 258 7.99 10.62 3.29
CA ARG A 258 8.24 11.55 2.18
C ARG A 258 8.78 10.86 0.93
N HIS A 259 9.23 9.61 1.07
CA HIS A 259 9.79 8.79 0.00
C HIS A 259 8.94 7.53 -0.19
N PRO A 260 7.85 7.57 -0.98
CA PRO A 260 6.92 6.45 -1.11
C PRO A 260 7.58 5.13 -1.57
N VAL A 261 8.57 5.21 -2.47
CA VAL A 261 9.33 4.02 -2.90
C VAL A 261 10.13 3.45 -1.73
N ALA A 262 10.92 4.28 -1.04
CA ALA A 262 11.68 3.84 0.14
C ALA A 262 10.78 3.27 1.24
N ALA A 263 9.62 3.87 1.47
CA ALA A 263 8.65 3.36 2.44
C ALA A 263 8.11 1.98 2.07
N ALA A 264 7.82 1.76 0.78
CA ALA A 264 7.32 0.48 0.29
C ALA A 264 8.41 -0.61 0.28
N THR A 265 9.64 -0.28 -0.13
CA THR A 265 10.78 -1.22 -0.10
C THR A 265 11.20 -1.55 1.32
N TRP A 266 11.16 -0.58 2.24
CA TRP A 266 11.33 -0.86 3.67
C TRP A 266 10.27 -1.85 4.13
N TYR A 267 8.98 -1.51 3.93
CA TYR A 267 7.86 -2.31 4.44
C TYR A 267 7.87 -3.76 3.94
N THR A 268 8.21 -3.97 2.67
CA THR A 268 8.29 -5.29 2.02
C THR A 268 9.64 -6.00 2.21
N GLY A 269 10.60 -5.34 2.86
CA GLY A 269 11.95 -5.85 3.10
C GLY A 269 12.12 -6.61 4.42
N GLU A 270 13.39 -6.92 4.71
CA GLU A 270 13.83 -7.55 5.95
C GLU A 270 14.45 -6.49 6.88
N PRO A 271 14.17 -6.51 8.20
CA PRO A 271 14.75 -5.58 9.16
C PRO A 271 16.22 -5.93 9.42
N GLU A 272 17.00 -4.94 9.82
CA GLU A 272 18.31 -5.17 10.46
C GLU A 272 18.17 -5.75 11.89
N HIS A 273 16.98 -5.69 12.48
CA HIS A 273 16.73 -6.13 13.85
C HIS A 273 16.43 -7.64 13.96
N ALA A 274 17.16 -8.34 14.84
CA ALA A 274 17.04 -9.79 15.04
C ALA A 274 15.74 -10.30 15.71
N ASP A 275 14.77 -9.41 15.98
CA ASP A 275 13.54 -9.77 16.72
C ASP A 275 12.34 -10.03 15.79
N PHE A 276 12.44 -9.63 14.53
CA PHE A 276 11.41 -9.77 13.50
C PHE A 276 12.03 -10.40 12.26
N ASP A 277 11.29 -11.29 11.60
CA ASP A 277 11.75 -11.90 10.36
C ASP A 277 11.53 -10.96 9.16
N THR A 278 10.56 -10.04 9.25
CA THR A 278 10.24 -9.04 8.19
C THR A 278 9.84 -7.67 8.76
N ASN A 279 9.96 -6.62 7.96
CA ASN A 279 9.52 -5.27 8.35
C ASN A 279 8.00 -5.18 8.48
N ALA A 280 7.26 -6.04 7.79
CA ALA A 280 5.82 -6.14 7.94
C ALA A 280 5.40 -6.69 9.31
N GLU A 281 6.17 -7.62 9.89
CA GLU A 281 5.98 -8.06 11.29
C GLU A 281 6.28 -6.93 12.28
N TYR A 282 7.32 -6.13 12.02
CA TYR A 282 7.62 -4.98 12.85
C TYR A 282 6.54 -3.89 12.75
N ALA A 283 6.01 -3.64 11.55
CA ALA A 283 4.86 -2.77 11.34
C ALA A 283 3.62 -3.26 12.10
N ALA A 284 3.36 -4.57 12.09
CA ALA A 284 2.28 -5.17 12.88
C ALA A 284 2.46 -4.92 14.39
N PHE A 285 3.70 -5.02 14.88
CA PHE A 285 4.03 -4.74 16.27
C PHE A 285 3.73 -3.30 16.68
N ILE A 286 3.99 -2.33 15.79
CA ILE A 286 3.63 -0.91 15.96
C ILE A 286 2.10 -0.75 15.93
N MET A 287 1.43 -1.32 14.92
CA MET A 287 -0.02 -1.17 14.71
C MET A 287 -0.87 -1.74 15.85
N GLN A 288 -0.38 -2.80 16.50
CA GLN A 288 -1.05 -3.45 17.63
C GLN A 288 -0.68 -2.83 18.98
N GLY A 289 0.13 -1.77 19.01
CA GLY A 289 0.51 -1.06 20.23
C GLY A 289 1.17 -1.98 21.27
N ILE A 290 1.92 -3.00 20.83
CA ILE A 290 2.50 -4.02 21.73
C ILE A 290 3.52 -3.38 22.67
N ASP A 291 4.31 -2.43 22.16
CA ASP A 291 5.21 -1.60 22.96
C ASP A 291 4.55 -0.26 23.30
N GLY A 292 4.59 0.09 24.59
CA GLY A 292 4.05 1.36 25.07
C GLY A 292 4.69 2.60 24.45
N ARG A 293 5.90 2.48 23.89
CA ARG A 293 6.59 3.58 23.18
C ARG A 293 5.87 4.01 21.90
N PHE A 294 5.12 3.11 21.27
CA PHE A 294 4.40 3.38 20.02
C PHE A 294 2.95 3.83 20.22
N ARG A 295 2.50 3.99 21.47
CA ARG A 295 1.11 4.37 21.80
C ARG A 295 0.86 5.88 21.80
N ASP A 296 1.83 6.67 21.35
CA ASP A 296 1.70 8.11 21.24
C ASP A 296 0.97 8.46 19.93
N ASP A 297 -0.03 9.34 19.99
CA ASP A 297 -0.82 9.74 18.82
C ASP A 297 0.07 10.28 17.69
N THR A 298 1.15 11.01 18.03
CA THR A 298 2.09 11.57 17.05
C THR A 298 2.83 10.47 16.30
N VAL A 299 3.16 9.37 16.99
CA VAL A 299 3.82 8.20 16.41
C VAL A 299 2.83 7.43 15.54
N HIS A 300 1.58 7.26 16.00
CA HIS A 300 0.52 6.65 15.20
C HIS A 300 0.28 7.40 13.89
N ASP A 301 0.10 8.73 13.95
CA ASP A 301 -0.08 9.59 12.78
C ASP A 301 1.10 9.49 11.79
N ALA A 302 2.33 9.55 12.31
CA ALA A 302 3.52 9.44 11.48
C ALA A 302 3.65 8.05 10.84
N PHE A 303 3.29 6.99 11.56
CA PHE A 303 3.32 5.64 11.01
C PHE A 303 2.22 5.42 9.96
N ILE A 304 1.02 5.98 10.16
CA ILE A 304 -0.03 6.00 9.13
C ILE A 304 0.49 6.67 7.85
N ASN A 305 1.25 7.76 7.97
CA ASN A 305 1.87 8.40 6.80
C ASN A 305 2.85 7.48 6.09
N VAL A 306 3.65 6.66 6.82
CA VAL A 306 4.54 5.65 6.23
C VAL A 306 3.73 4.62 5.45
N MET A 307 2.67 4.10 6.06
CA MET A 307 1.84 3.07 5.45
C MET A 307 1.06 3.58 4.24
N ASP A 308 0.55 4.81 4.28
CA ASP A 308 -0.04 5.47 3.11
C ASP A 308 1.01 5.71 2.02
N ALA A 309 2.24 6.06 2.40
CA ALA A 309 3.34 6.17 1.43
C ALA A 309 3.57 4.84 0.70
N ALA A 310 3.70 3.77 1.49
CA ALA A 310 4.03 2.42 1.03
C ALA A 310 2.92 1.75 0.23
N THR A 311 1.65 2.00 0.55
CA THR A 311 0.52 1.29 -0.07
C THR A 311 -0.22 2.11 -1.13
N HIS A 312 -0.21 3.45 -1.01
CA HIS A 312 -0.99 4.31 -1.90
C HIS A 312 -0.12 5.21 -2.75
N ARG A 313 0.73 6.03 -2.12
CA ARG A 313 1.47 7.07 -2.84
C ARG A 313 2.54 6.49 -3.76
N VAL A 314 3.08 5.30 -3.43
CA VAL A 314 4.06 4.61 -4.27
C VAL A 314 3.50 4.23 -5.63
N ALA A 315 2.17 4.02 -5.76
CA ALA A 315 1.53 3.69 -7.04
C ALA A 315 1.77 4.72 -8.15
N ARG A 316 2.11 5.97 -7.79
CA ARG A 316 2.48 7.03 -8.75
C ARG A 316 3.84 6.79 -9.41
N PHE A 317 4.70 6.00 -8.77
CA PHE A 317 6.06 5.69 -9.19
C PHE A 317 6.15 4.24 -9.66
N ASP A 318 5.57 3.32 -8.87
CA ASP A 318 5.55 1.89 -9.13
C ASP A 318 4.23 1.29 -8.59
N GLN A 319 3.31 0.98 -9.50
CA GLN A 319 2.04 0.32 -9.16
C GLN A 319 2.25 -1.10 -8.65
N GLY A 320 3.21 -1.86 -9.19
CA GLY A 320 3.45 -3.23 -8.78
C GLY A 320 3.97 -3.30 -7.34
N LEU A 321 4.83 -2.35 -6.95
CA LEU A 321 5.31 -2.23 -5.58
C LEU A 321 4.19 -1.78 -4.61
N ALA A 322 3.26 -0.94 -5.05
CA ALA A 322 2.06 -0.60 -4.28
C ALA A 322 1.21 -1.84 -4.00
N ASP A 323 0.92 -2.60 -5.07
CA ASP A 323 0.08 -3.79 -5.00
C ASP A 323 0.75 -4.87 -4.11
N GLN A 324 2.07 -5.04 -4.23
CA GLN A 324 2.88 -5.91 -3.36
C GLN A 324 2.82 -5.47 -1.89
N SER A 325 2.88 -4.18 -1.61
CA SER A 325 2.80 -3.66 -0.24
C SER A 325 1.42 -3.93 0.37
N VAL A 326 0.33 -3.73 -0.37
CA VAL A 326 -1.02 -4.06 0.12
C VAL A 326 -1.18 -5.57 0.30
N TYR A 327 -0.71 -6.39 -0.63
CA TYR A 327 -0.73 -7.85 -0.51
C TYR A 327 0.01 -8.32 0.76
N THR A 328 1.21 -7.78 1.00
CA THR A 328 2.01 -8.09 2.19
C THR A 328 1.28 -7.70 3.48
N LEU A 329 0.59 -6.56 3.48
CA LEU A 329 -0.25 -6.13 4.61
C LEU A 329 -1.41 -7.08 4.85
N LEU A 330 -2.12 -7.49 3.80
CA LEU A 330 -3.25 -8.40 3.89
C LEU A 330 -2.84 -9.76 4.47
N GLU A 331 -1.72 -10.31 3.99
CA GLU A 331 -1.14 -11.54 4.53
C GLU A 331 -0.79 -11.41 6.02
N ASN A 332 -0.14 -10.30 6.39
CA ASN A 332 0.25 -10.05 7.76
C ASN A 332 -0.96 -9.91 8.68
N VAL A 333 -1.93 -9.05 8.34
CA VAL A 333 -3.14 -8.83 9.14
C VAL A 333 -3.96 -10.11 9.31
N TYR A 334 -4.01 -10.97 8.28
CA TYR A 334 -4.65 -12.28 8.38
C TYR A 334 -4.04 -13.17 9.46
N SER A 335 -2.73 -13.06 9.70
CA SER A 335 -2.02 -13.86 10.71
C SER A 335 -2.15 -13.33 12.15
N TRP A 336 -2.73 -12.15 12.34
CA TRP A 336 -2.75 -11.49 13.65
C TRP A 336 -3.66 -12.18 14.66
N ASP A 337 -3.18 -12.28 15.90
CA ASP A 337 -3.95 -12.75 17.07
C ASP A 337 -4.49 -11.58 17.92
N ARG A 338 -4.03 -10.36 17.65
CA ARG A 338 -4.39 -9.12 18.34
C ARG A 338 -5.06 -8.13 17.40
N ASN A 339 -5.74 -7.18 18.02
CA ASN A 339 -6.39 -6.11 17.31
C ASN A 339 -5.42 -4.96 17.05
N ALA A 340 -5.62 -4.26 15.92
CA ALA A 340 -5.01 -2.96 15.70
C ALA A 340 -5.49 -1.94 16.75
N GLU A 341 -4.65 -0.94 17.05
CA GLU A 341 -5.07 0.28 17.74
C GLU A 341 -6.02 1.10 16.84
N GLU A 342 -6.90 1.90 17.46
CA GLU A 342 -7.99 2.64 16.81
C GLU A 342 -7.58 3.45 15.56
N PRO A 343 -6.47 4.23 15.55
CA PRO A 343 -6.06 5.00 14.37
C PRO A 343 -5.80 4.12 13.12
N TYR A 344 -5.34 2.89 13.32
CA TYR A 344 -5.11 1.96 12.22
C TYR A 344 -6.39 1.26 11.75
N GLN A 345 -7.38 1.12 12.61
CA GLN A 345 -8.70 0.62 12.22
C GLN A 345 -9.36 1.61 11.24
N GLU A 346 -9.28 2.92 11.54
CA GLU A 346 -9.70 3.98 10.61
C GLU A 346 -8.94 3.94 9.29
N TRP A 347 -7.60 3.83 9.35
CA TRP A 347 -6.77 3.75 8.16
C TRP A 347 -7.08 2.51 7.31
N PHE A 348 -7.35 1.35 7.93
CA PHE A 348 -7.78 0.14 7.23
C PHE A 348 -9.11 0.36 6.50
N GLY A 349 -10.06 1.08 7.11
CA GLY A 349 -11.31 1.46 6.44
C GLY A 349 -11.08 2.26 5.15
N GLN A 350 -10.18 3.25 5.21
CA GLN A 350 -9.79 4.04 4.02
C GLN A 350 -9.05 3.21 2.98
N LEU A 351 -8.22 2.26 3.40
CA LEU A 351 -7.54 1.33 2.49
C LEU A 351 -8.56 0.44 1.76
N ILE A 352 -9.53 -0.12 2.48
CA ILE A 352 -10.60 -0.94 1.90
C ILE A 352 -11.43 -0.14 0.89
N GLU A 353 -11.79 1.11 1.20
CA GLU A 353 -12.50 1.98 0.26
C GLU A 353 -11.72 2.18 -1.05
N ARG A 354 -10.41 2.45 -0.95
CA ARG A 354 -9.53 2.62 -2.13
C ARG A 354 -9.43 1.36 -2.97
N HIS A 355 -9.54 0.19 -2.35
CA HIS A 355 -9.42 -1.12 -2.99
C HIS A 355 -10.76 -1.87 -3.09
N ILE A 356 -11.91 -1.17 -3.05
CA ILE A 356 -13.22 -1.82 -3.01
C ILE A 356 -13.50 -2.67 -4.27
N ASP A 357 -12.90 -2.31 -5.40
CA ASP A 357 -12.94 -3.10 -6.64
C ASP A 357 -12.19 -4.43 -6.47
N ASP A 358 -10.99 -4.40 -5.87
CA ASP A 358 -10.18 -5.58 -5.58
C ASP A 358 -10.87 -6.48 -4.56
N VAL A 359 -11.48 -5.90 -3.51
CA VAL A 359 -12.28 -6.64 -2.52
C VAL A 359 -13.47 -7.31 -3.20
N TYR A 360 -14.22 -6.59 -4.04
CA TYR A 360 -15.34 -7.15 -4.78
C TYR A 360 -14.92 -8.32 -5.65
N ASP A 361 -13.85 -8.16 -6.43
CA ASP A 361 -13.33 -9.21 -7.31
C ASP A 361 -12.84 -10.43 -6.51
N SER A 362 -12.12 -10.21 -5.40
CA SER A 362 -11.60 -11.26 -4.54
C SER A 362 -12.72 -12.06 -3.88
N VAL A 363 -13.77 -11.38 -3.42
CA VAL A 363 -14.93 -12.01 -2.80
C VAL A 363 -15.75 -12.77 -3.84
N THR A 364 -16.02 -12.18 -5.00
CA THR A 364 -17.01 -12.73 -5.94
C THR A 364 -16.44 -13.73 -6.96
N SER A 365 -15.12 -13.81 -7.07
CA SER A 365 -14.46 -14.69 -8.04
C SER A 365 -14.59 -16.18 -7.69
N PRO A 366 -14.92 -17.04 -8.68
CA PRO A 366 -15.05 -18.49 -8.49
C PRO A 366 -13.73 -19.26 -8.49
N VAL A 367 -12.59 -18.58 -8.69
CA VAL A 367 -11.29 -19.26 -8.76
C VAL A 367 -10.41 -18.75 -7.63
N PRO A 368 -10.59 -19.25 -6.39
CA PRO A 368 -9.78 -18.83 -5.25
C PRO A 368 -8.27 -18.96 -5.50
N SER A 369 -7.85 -20.00 -6.22
CA SER A 369 -6.45 -20.23 -6.57
C SER A 369 -5.85 -19.15 -7.48
N TYR A 370 -6.70 -18.31 -8.10
CA TYR A 370 -6.26 -17.18 -8.90
C TYR A 370 -5.60 -16.09 -8.04
N PHE A 371 -5.94 -16.02 -6.74
CA PHE A 371 -5.43 -15.01 -5.81
C PHE A 371 -4.36 -15.57 -4.85
N GLU A 372 -3.81 -16.75 -5.14
CA GLU A 372 -2.73 -17.32 -4.32
C GLU A 372 -1.42 -16.53 -4.50
N HIS A 373 -1.22 -15.87 -5.64
CA HIS A 373 -0.03 -15.09 -5.96
C HIS A 373 -0.39 -13.85 -6.78
N LEU A 374 0.33 -12.74 -6.58
CA LEU A 374 0.23 -11.58 -7.46
C LEU A 374 0.66 -11.95 -8.89
N GLN A 375 -0.10 -11.48 -9.87
CA GLN A 375 0.23 -11.64 -11.28
C GLN A 375 0.87 -10.35 -11.81
N ASP A 376 2.08 -10.47 -12.38
CA ASP A 376 2.89 -9.34 -12.85
C ASP A 376 2.21 -8.45 -13.91
N ASP A 377 1.13 -8.93 -14.56
CA ASP A 377 0.47 -8.26 -15.69
C ASP A 377 -0.91 -7.65 -15.38
N ARG A 378 -1.46 -7.88 -14.18
CA ARG A 378 -2.76 -7.30 -13.77
C ARG A 378 -2.55 -6.12 -12.81
N ARG A 379 -3.37 -5.09 -13.00
CA ARG A 379 -3.47 -3.96 -12.04
C ARG A 379 -4.45 -4.34 -10.93
N GLY A 380 -4.08 -4.07 -9.69
CA GLY A 380 -4.91 -4.29 -8.51
C GLY A 380 -4.38 -5.41 -7.61
N VAL A 381 -4.92 -5.48 -6.40
CA VAL A 381 -4.42 -6.38 -5.36
C VAL A 381 -5.19 -7.70 -5.40
N GLU A 382 -4.57 -8.72 -5.97
CA GLU A 382 -5.11 -10.08 -6.04
C GLU A 382 -4.80 -10.85 -4.75
N ALA A 383 -5.68 -10.72 -3.74
CA ALA A 383 -5.54 -11.40 -2.47
C ALA A 383 -6.75 -12.29 -2.14
N PRO A 384 -6.57 -13.37 -1.37
CA PRO A 384 -7.69 -14.22 -0.95
C PRO A 384 -8.75 -13.44 -0.16
N ALA A 385 -10.02 -13.78 -0.36
CA ALA A 385 -11.14 -13.11 0.30
C ALA A 385 -11.06 -13.18 1.84
N GLU A 386 -10.43 -14.21 2.39
CA GLU A 386 -10.19 -14.35 3.83
C GLU A 386 -9.19 -13.31 4.37
N TRP A 387 -8.22 -12.85 3.57
CA TRP A 387 -7.30 -11.81 4.01
C TRP A 387 -7.98 -10.45 4.05
N TRP A 388 -8.78 -10.15 3.02
CA TRP A 388 -9.68 -8.98 3.02
C TRP A 388 -10.68 -9.04 4.17
N ALA A 389 -11.16 -10.23 4.53
CA ALA A 389 -12.06 -10.40 5.66
C ALA A 389 -11.38 -10.00 6.97
N SER A 390 -10.17 -10.48 7.23
CA SER A 390 -9.42 -10.12 8.44
C SER A 390 -9.17 -8.61 8.52
N LEU A 391 -8.75 -7.97 7.43
CA LEU A 391 -8.58 -6.52 7.40
C LEU A 391 -9.89 -5.77 7.66
N THR A 392 -10.98 -6.21 7.01
CA THR A 392 -12.33 -5.62 7.17
C THR A 392 -12.81 -5.77 8.60
N GLU A 393 -12.65 -6.95 9.21
CA GLU A 393 -13.04 -7.20 10.60
C GLU A 393 -12.20 -6.36 11.58
N GLN A 394 -10.91 -6.14 11.32
CA GLN A 394 -10.09 -5.22 12.12
C GLN A 394 -10.58 -3.77 12.01
N ALA A 395 -10.85 -3.28 10.79
CA ALA A 395 -11.36 -1.93 10.56
C ALA A 395 -12.71 -1.70 11.25
N MET A 396 -13.60 -2.68 11.15
CA MET A 396 -14.95 -2.66 11.70
C MET A 396 -15.01 -2.71 13.23
N ARG A 397 -13.89 -2.87 13.95
CA ARG A 397 -13.88 -2.80 15.42
C ARG A 397 -14.17 -1.40 15.94
N ASP A 398 -13.86 -0.39 15.13
CA ASP A 398 -14.33 0.97 15.33
C ASP A 398 -15.75 1.12 14.73
N GLU A 399 -16.67 1.70 15.51
CA GLU A 399 -18.08 1.82 15.12
C GLU A 399 -18.27 2.82 13.97
N ASP A 400 -17.55 3.94 13.98
CA ASP A 400 -17.66 4.97 12.94
C ASP A 400 -17.09 4.44 11.62
N VAL A 401 -15.99 3.70 11.67
CA VAL A 401 -15.40 3.00 10.51
C VAL A 401 -16.33 1.91 10.00
N ALA A 402 -16.97 1.13 10.87
CA ALA A 402 -17.92 0.11 10.45
C ALA A 402 -19.14 0.71 9.72
N ASN A 403 -19.63 1.86 10.19
CA ASN A 403 -20.70 2.61 9.52
C ASN A 403 -20.26 3.11 8.14
N HIS A 404 -19.08 3.74 8.06
CA HIS A 404 -18.48 4.18 6.79
C HIS A 404 -18.33 3.04 5.80
N LEU A 405 -17.78 1.91 6.23
CA LEU A 405 -17.64 0.72 5.39
C LEU A 405 -19.01 0.19 4.92
N SER A 406 -20.05 0.28 5.73
CA SER A 406 -21.38 -0.12 5.27
C SER A 406 -21.87 0.74 4.09
N GLU A 407 -21.61 2.05 4.12
CA GLU A 407 -21.92 2.95 3.00
C GLU A 407 -21.09 2.58 1.76
N VAL A 408 -19.78 2.37 1.91
CA VAL A 408 -18.88 1.97 0.81
C VAL A 408 -19.31 0.65 0.16
N PHE A 409 -19.63 -0.36 0.96
CA PHE A 409 -20.10 -1.66 0.45
C PHE A 409 -21.50 -1.56 -0.18
N SER A 410 -22.39 -0.74 0.39
CA SER A 410 -23.71 -0.45 -0.19
C SER A 410 -23.57 0.18 -1.56
N ASP A 411 -22.76 1.23 -1.69
CA ASP A 411 -22.54 1.94 -2.96
C ASP A 411 -21.96 1.00 -4.02
N LYS A 412 -20.99 0.17 -3.63
CA LYS A 412 -20.43 -0.85 -4.53
C LYS A 412 -21.48 -1.87 -4.97
N TYR A 413 -22.27 -2.37 -4.04
CA TYR A 413 -23.37 -3.29 -4.33
C TYR A 413 -24.38 -2.67 -5.30
N GLU A 414 -24.83 -1.45 -5.05
CA GLU A 414 -25.79 -0.75 -5.89
C GLU A 414 -25.23 -0.44 -7.28
N GLU A 415 -23.94 -0.11 -7.37
CA GLU A 415 -23.24 0.06 -8.63
C GLU A 415 -23.34 -1.21 -9.49
N GLN A 416 -23.01 -2.37 -8.93
CA GLN A 416 -23.02 -3.64 -9.66
C GLN A 416 -24.44 -4.07 -10.06
N VAL A 417 -25.41 -3.88 -9.17
CA VAL A 417 -26.82 -4.14 -9.49
C VAL A 417 -27.32 -3.19 -10.59
N SER A 418 -26.98 -1.91 -10.53
CA SER A 418 -27.42 -0.91 -11.51
C SER A 418 -26.76 -1.10 -12.87
N ARG A 419 -25.46 -1.43 -12.91
CA ARG A 419 -24.76 -1.82 -14.15
C ARG A 419 -25.47 -2.98 -14.83
N THR A 420 -25.97 -3.92 -14.03
CA THR A 420 -26.64 -5.12 -14.53
C THR A 420 -28.05 -4.85 -15.05
N ILE A 421 -28.85 -4.05 -14.34
CA ILE A 421 -30.23 -3.72 -14.73
C ILE A 421 -30.27 -2.85 -16.01
N ASN A 422 -29.30 -1.95 -16.19
CA ASN A 422 -29.28 -1.01 -17.31
C ASN A 422 -28.73 -1.58 -18.63
N MET A 423 -28.32 -2.85 -18.68
CA MET A 423 -27.94 -3.52 -19.92
C MET A 423 -29.20 -3.91 -20.72
N GLU A 424 -29.84 -2.94 -21.39
CA GLU A 424 -31.04 -3.10 -22.23
C GLU A 424 -30.84 -3.95 -23.50
N ASN A 425 -29.67 -4.57 -23.72
CA ASN A 425 -29.44 -5.42 -24.88
C ASN A 425 -30.08 -6.80 -24.64
N GLU A 426 -31.20 -7.06 -25.32
CA GLU A 426 -31.91 -8.36 -25.34
C GLU A 426 -30.99 -9.56 -25.63
N ASN A 427 -29.85 -9.36 -26.29
CA ASN A 427 -28.88 -10.41 -26.61
C ASN A 427 -27.84 -10.70 -25.50
N GLN A 428 -27.87 -10.01 -24.35
CA GLN A 428 -26.92 -10.18 -23.24
C GLN A 428 -27.58 -10.44 -21.87
N GLN A 429 -28.88 -10.77 -21.84
CA GLN A 429 -29.60 -11.11 -20.60
C GLN A 429 -28.91 -12.23 -19.79
N ASN A 430 -28.10 -13.07 -20.44
CA ASN A 430 -27.35 -14.16 -19.82
C ASN A 430 -26.21 -13.74 -18.89
N ALA A 431 -25.62 -12.55 -19.07
CA ALA A 431 -24.55 -12.07 -18.19
C ALA A 431 -25.10 -11.45 -16.90
N ASN A 432 -26.38 -11.10 -16.88
CA ASN A 432 -26.97 -10.29 -15.81
C ASN A 432 -27.32 -11.11 -14.56
N ALA A 433 -27.66 -12.40 -14.71
CA ALA A 433 -27.96 -13.24 -13.55
C ALA A 433 -26.71 -13.52 -12.68
N LEU A 434 -25.55 -13.77 -13.31
CA LEU A 434 -24.29 -13.97 -12.58
C LEU A 434 -23.87 -12.71 -11.81
N SER A 435 -23.87 -11.55 -12.46
CA SER A 435 -23.45 -10.29 -11.82
C SER A 435 -24.32 -9.91 -10.63
N LEU A 436 -25.63 -10.16 -10.71
CA LEU A 436 -26.53 -9.96 -9.57
C LEU A 436 -26.25 -10.97 -8.43
N ALA A 437 -25.85 -12.20 -8.75
CA ALA A 437 -25.54 -13.23 -7.76
C ALA A 437 -24.24 -12.89 -7.02
N MET A 438 -23.25 -12.40 -7.77
CA MET A 438 -21.99 -11.89 -7.25
C MET A 438 -22.22 -10.69 -6.33
N ALA A 439 -23.06 -9.74 -6.72
CA ALA A 439 -23.42 -8.61 -5.86
C ALA A 439 -24.09 -9.08 -4.55
N ASP A 440 -25.05 -10.01 -4.62
CA ASP A 440 -25.70 -10.56 -3.42
C ASP A 440 -24.72 -11.29 -2.50
N TYR A 441 -23.81 -12.09 -3.09
CA TYR A 441 -22.75 -12.75 -2.34
C TYR A 441 -21.84 -11.74 -1.65
N PHE A 442 -21.43 -10.68 -2.37
CA PHE A 442 -20.60 -9.61 -1.84
C PHE A 442 -21.22 -8.92 -0.62
N GLY A 443 -22.51 -8.56 -0.70
CA GLY A 443 -23.21 -8.03 0.46
C GLY A 443 -23.26 -9.03 1.61
N THR A 444 -23.40 -10.33 1.31
CA THR A 444 -23.60 -11.39 2.33
C THR A 444 -22.31 -11.68 3.06
N TRP A 445 -21.21 -11.64 2.31
CA TRP A 445 -19.87 -11.62 2.84
C TRP A 445 -19.69 -10.46 3.83
N PHE A 446 -20.02 -9.22 3.47
CA PHE A 446 -19.89 -8.07 4.37
C PHE A 446 -20.70 -8.22 5.67
N LEU A 447 -21.97 -8.61 5.56
CA LEU A 447 -22.82 -8.83 6.75
C LEU A 447 -22.25 -9.88 7.71
N SER A 448 -21.65 -10.94 7.17
CA SER A 448 -21.05 -11.96 8.00
C SER A 448 -19.83 -11.42 8.77
N ARG A 449 -19.05 -10.49 8.20
CA ARG A 449 -17.93 -9.82 8.89
C ARG A 449 -18.45 -8.92 10.01
N ALA A 450 -19.48 -8.12 9.73
CA ALA A 450 -20.11 -7.27 10.73
C ALA A 450 -20.61 -8.09 11.94
N ALA A 451 -21.23 -9.24 11.68
CA ALA A 451 -21.70 -10.16 12.72
C ALA A 451 -20.54 -10.77 13.52
N ASN A 452 -19.45 -11.19 12.86
CA ASN A 452 -18.26 -11.73 13.52
C ASN A 452 -17.63 -10.70 14.48
N VAL A 453 -17.53 -9.43 14.06
CA VAL A 453 -16.98 -8.36 14.91
C VAL A 453 -17.88 -8.08 16.10
N ALA A 454 -19.19 -7.96 15.88
CA ALA A 454 -20.15 -7.78 16.97
C ALA A 454 -20.05 -8.91 18.01
N GLU A 455 -19.95 -10.17 17.56
CA GLU A 455 -19.71 -11.32 18.44
C GLU A 455 -18.40 -11.19 19.21
N GLY A 456 -17.31 -10.86 18.53
CA GLY A 456 -15.97 -10.73 19.12
C GLY A 456 -15.85 -9.61 20.15
N LEU A 457 -16.64 -8.54 20.02
CA LEU A 457 -16.71 -7.44 20.99
C LEU A 457 -17.51 -7.82 22.26
N GLY A 458 -18.07 -9.03 22.31
CA GLY A 458 -18.92 -9.47 23.43
C GLY A 458 -20.25 -8.73 23.50
N ILE A 459 -20.63 -8.04 22.41
CA ILE A 459 -21.99 -7.59 22.19
C ILE A 459 -22.75 -8.88 21.95
N GLU A 460 -23.49 -9.35 22.97
CA GLU A 460 -24.24 -10.59 22.86
C GLU A 460 -25.02 -10.55 21.54
N VAL A 461 -24.62 -11.41 20.61
CA VAL A 461 -25.19 -11.54 19.28
C VAL A 461 -26.70 -11.74 19.36
N GLU A 462 -27.19 -12.27 20.49
CA GLU A 462 -28.62 -12.33 20.81
C GLU A 462 -29.27 -10.95 20.99
N GLU A 463 -28.64 -9.92 21.56
CA GLU A 463 -29.25 -8.59 21.71
C GLU A 463 -29.14 -7.75 20.42
N ALA A 464 -28.05 -7.88 19.66
CA ALA A 464 -27.91 -7.29 18.32
C ALA A 464 -28.91 -7.92 17.33
N ASN A 465 -28.95 -9.27 17.24
CA ASN A 465 -29.92 -9.97 16.38
C ASN A 465 -31.35 -9.80 16.87
N LYS A 466 -31.61 -9.72 18.18
CA LYS A 466 -32.98 -9.50 18.71
C LYS A 466 -33.43 -8.08 18.57
N ASN A 467 -32.55 -7.07 18.58
CA ASN A 467 -32.93 -5.70 18.23
C ASN A 467 -33.17 -5.56 16.71
N MET A 468 -32.43 -6.30 15.89
CA MET A 468 -32.67 -6.42 14.44
C MET A 468 -34.00 -7.15 14.14
N GLU A 469 -34.27 -8.30 14.79
CA GLU A 469 -35.54 -9.04 14.69
C GLU A 469 -36.72 -8.27 15.29
N THR A 470 -36.54 -7.56 16.41
CA THR A 470 -37.63 -6.83 17.08
C THR A 470 -38.00 -5.55 16.31
N ALA A 471 -37.05 -4.89 15.64
CA ALA A 471 -37.34 -3.80 14.71
C ALA A 471 -38.14 -4.32 13.49
N VAL A 472 -37.83 -5.52 13.02
CA VAL A 472 -38.55 -6.20 11.93
C VAL A 472 -39.96 -6.65 12.36
N ASP A 473 -40.16 -7.24 13.54
CA ASP A 473 -41.49 -7.70 13.97
C ASP A 473 -42.41 -6.54 14.46
N ILE A 474 -41.85 -5.45 15.01
CA ILE A 474 -42.62 -4.24 15.40
C ILE A 474 -43.09 -3.45 14.19
N ALA A 475 -42.29 -3.38 13.12
CA ALA A 475 -42.68 -2.73 11.87
C ALA A 475 -43.84 -3.46 11.14
N PHE A 476 -44.03 -4.75 11.41
CA PHE A 476 -44.97 -5.58 10.64
C PHE A 476 -46.19 -6.12 11.42
N LYS A 477 -46.31 -5.99 12.76
CA LYS A 477 -47.45 -6.63 13.48
C LYS A 477 -48.21 -5.87 14.60
N ALA A 478 -47.95 -4.59 14.92
CA ALA A 478 -48.70 -3.89 15.98
C ALA A 478 -49.72 -2.84 15.47
N PRO A 479 -51.02 -2.90 15.84
CA PRO A 479 -52.03 -1.94 15.37
C PRO A 479 -52.02 -0.55 16.04
N ASP A 480 -51.22 -0.30 17.08
CA ASP A 480 -51.11 1.03 17.70
C ASP A 480 -49.76 1.25 18.45
N PRO A 481 -48.81 1.99 17.86
CA PRO A 481 -47.46 2.25 18.42
C PRO A 481 -47.44 3.09 19.70
N LYS A 482 -48.49 3.86 20.01
CA LYS A 482 -48.45 4.85 21.11
C LYS A 482 -48.76 4.27 22.49
N ALA A 483 -49.41 3.11 22.56
CA ALA A 483 -49.71 2.44 23.82
C ALA A 483 -48.48 1.73 24.43
N LEU A 484 -47.55 1.29 23.58
CA LEU A 484 -46.36 0.51 23.97
C LEU A 484 -45.31 1.37 24.68
N LEU A 485 -45.06 2.59 24.16
CA LEU A 485 -44.11 3.56 24.72
C LEU A 485 -44.46 4.01 26.15
N LYS A 486 -45.73 3.95 26.51
CA LYS A 486 -46.22 4.39 27.83
C LYS A 486 -46.01 3.33 28.92
N ASP A 487 -45.94 2.05 28.55
CA ASP A 487 -45.81 0.94 29.51
C ASP A 487 -44.35 0.63 29.85
N LEU A 488 -43.43 0.82 28.88
CA LEU A 488 -41.98 0.67 29.04
C LEU A 488 -41.35 1.71 29.99
N ALA A 489 -41.87 2.94 30.00
CA ALA A 489 -41.39 4.00 30.89
C ALA A 489 -41.67 3.74 32.39
N THR A 490 -42.52 2.77 32.73
CA THR A 490 -43.06 2.60 34.10
C THR A 490 -42.30 1.56 34.93
N ARG A 491 -41.45 0.71 34.33
CA ARG A 491 -40.72 -0.35 35.05
C ARG A 491 -39.26 0.08 35.24
N GLY A 492 -38.95 0.58 36.43
CA GLY A 492 -37.67 1.18 36.82
C GLY A 492 -36.44 0.28 36.63
N ILE A 493 -35.84 0.37 35.44
CA ILE A 493 -34.54 -0.19 35.05
C ILE A 493 -33.63 0.99 34.65
N LYS A 494 -33.38 1.93 35.56
CA LYS A 494 -32.70 3.20 35.21
C LYS A 494 -31.43 3.49 36.01
N ALA A 495 -30.99 2.58 36.86
CA ALA A 495 -29.84 2.82 37.76
C ALA A 495 -28.77 1.72 37.74
N VAL A 496 -28.93 0.69 36.90
CA VAL A 496 -27.92 -0.38 36.69
C VAL A 496 -27.56 -0.52 35.19
N LEU A 497 -28.26 0.19 34.29
CA LEU A 497 -28.04 0.24 32.84
C LEU A 497 -27.62 1.66 32.36
N SER A 498 -27.02 2.48 33.22
CA SER A 498 -26.76 3.90 32.93
C SER A 498 -25.31 4.21 32.51
N GLU A 499 -24.51 3.19 32.23
CA GLU A 499 -23.46 3.33 31.22
C GLU A 499 -24.04 2.67 29.97
N ASP A 500 -24.38 3.49 28.98
CA ASP A 500 -24.83 3.00 27.68
C ASP A 500 -23.70 2.13 27.13
N MET A 501 -23.91 0.80 27.06
CA MET A 501 -23.00 -0.04 26.30
C MET A 501 -23.05 0.46 24.85
N PRO A 502 -21.90 0.67 24.18
CA PRO A 502 -21.89 1.13 22.80
C PRO A 502 -22.73 0.17 21.95
N THR A 503 -23.78 0.71 21.34
CA THR A 503 -24.65 -0.06 20.46
C THR A 503 -24.01 -0.09 19.10
N TYR A 504 -23.21 -1.12 18.81
CA TYR A 504 -22.64 -1.33 17.48
C TYR A 504 -23.75 -1.43 16.44
N ASN A 505 -24.08 -0.31 15.81
CA ASN A 505 -25.28 -0.14 14.98
C ASN A 505 -24.89 0.18 13.54
N VAL A 506 -24.36 -0.83 12.86
CA VAL A 506 -24.01 -0.76 11.44
C VAL A 506 -25.29 -0.86 10.61
N ASP A 507 -25.53 0.09 9.69
CA ASP A 507 -26.69 0.02 8.78
C ASP A 507 -26.53 -1.13 7.79
N THR A 508 -27.14 -2.27 8.09
CA THR A 508 -27.14 -3.47 7.23
C THR A 508 -28.39 -3.58 6.35
N GLY A 509 -29.27 -2.57 6.40
CA GLY A 509 -30.60 -2.60 5.76
C GLY A 509 -30.55 -2.67 4.24
N TRP A 510 -29.56 -2.03 3.61
CA TRP A 510 -29.35 -2.03 2.15
C TRP A 510 -29.12 -3.46 1.61
N ALA A 511 -28.37 -4.25 2.37
CA ALA A 511 -28.01 -5.61 2.00
C ALA A 511 -29.23 -6.53 2.09
N HIS A 512 -30.16 -6.29 3.02
CA HIS A 512 -31.41 -7.05 3.17
C HIS A 512 -32.55 -6.60 2.23
N GLY A 513 -32.59 -5.31 1.86
CA GLY A 513 -33.72 -4.70 1.16
C GLY A 513 -34.03 -5.25 -0.25
N ARG A 514 -33.08 -5.95 -0.88
CA ARG A 514 -33.28 -6.62 -2.18
C ARG A 514 -33.13 -8.16 -2.14
N ARG A 515 -32.88 -8.72 -0.96
CA ARG A 515 -32.00 -9.89 -0.80
C ARG A 515 -32.62 -11.27 -1.01
N GLU A 516 -33.70 -11.62 -0.34
CA GLU A 516 -34.02 -13.07 -0.24
C GLU A 516 -35.05 -13.56 -1.26
N GLY A 517 -35.81 -12.64 -1.86
CA GLY A 517 -37.03 -12.99 -2.58
C GLY A 517 -36.92 -13.06 -4.10
N ASP A 518 -35.85 -12.58 -4.73
CA ASP A 518 -35.85 -12.47 -6.19
C ASP A 518 -34.94 -13.51 -6.84
N MET A 519 -33.61 -13.50 -6.65
CA MET A 519 -32.77 -14.45 -7.39
C MET A 519 -32.81 -15.88 -6.86
N HIS A 520 -32.57 -16.11 -5.57
CA HIS A 520 -32.67 -17.46 -5.01
C HIS A 520 -34.08 -18.01 -5.21
N PHE A 521 -35.11 -17.20 -4.95
CA PHE A 521 -36.49 -17.56 -5.26
C PHE A 521 -36.69 -17.88 -6.75
N ARG A 522 -36.18 -17.09 -7.69
CA ARG A 522 -36.33 -17.33 -9.13
C ARG A 522 -35.57 -18.56 -9.60
N VAL A 523 -34.32 -18.75 -9.18
CA VAL A 523 -33.53 -19.92 -9.55
C VAL A 523 -34.09 -21.18 -8.89
N SER A 524 -34.48 -21.10 -7.62
CA SER A 524 -35.17 -22.17 -6.90
C SER A 524 -36.52 -22.47 -7.54
N GLU A 525 -37.33 -21.46 -7.89
CA GLU A 525 -38.60 -21.65 -8.59
C GLU A 525 -38.40 -22.29 -9.96
N MET A 526 -37.43 -21.83 -10.76
CA MET A 526 -37.08 -22.41 -12.06
C MET A 526 -36.58 -23.85 -11.91
N TYR A 527 -35.75 -24.12 -10.91
CA TYR A 527 -35.13 -25.43 -10.70
C TYR A 527 -36.13 -26.43 -10.12
N ASN A 528 -37.00 -25.96 -9.22
CA ASN A 528 -38.04 -26.75 -8.55
C ASN A 528 -39.29 -26.95 -9.42
N ASN A 529 -39.50 -26.06 -10.39
CA ASN A 529 -40.63 -26.10 -11.31
C ASN A 529 -40.14 -25.92 -12.76
N PRO A 530 -39.33 -26.86 -13.27
CA PRO A 530 -38.79 -26.76 -14.61
C PRO A 530 -39.94 -26.99 -15.58
N GLY A 531 -40.52 -25.93 -16.11
CA GLY A 531 -41.58 -25.97 -17.12
C GLY A 531 -41.20 -26.68 -18.44
N GLY A 532 -40.06 -27.38 -18.49
CA GLY A 532 -39.67 -28.30 -19.57
C GLY A 532 -38.21 -28.17 -20.02
N SER A 533 -37.51 -27.13 -19.60
CA SER A 533 -36.14 -26.86 -20.06
C SER A 533 -35.13 -27.49 -19.10
N ALA A 534 -34.61 -28.66 -19.44
CA ALA A 534 -33.43 -29.20 -18.77
C ALA A 534 -32.24 -28.25 -18.95
N ILE A 535 -31.34 -28.19 -17.96
CA ILE A 535 -30.06 -27.51 -18.13
C ILE A 535 -29.32 -28.22 -19.26
N VAL A 536 -29.00 -27.48 -20.33
CA VAL A 536 -28.32 -28.02 -21.51
C VAL A 536 -26.82 -27.83 -21.34
N PRO A 537 -26.00 -28.89 -21.45
CA PRO A 537 -24.57 -28.74 -21.30
C PRO A 537 -23.96 -27.74 -22.28
N VAL A 538 -22.97 -26.99 -21.79
CA VAL A 538 -22.21 -25.99 -22.55
C VAL A 538 -20.77 -26.47 -22.69
N GLU A 539 -20.29 -26.48 -23.92
CA GLU A 539 -18.90 -26.80 -24.25
C GLU A 539 -18.12 -25.50 -24.50
N ILE A 540 -17.01 -25.31 -23.79
CA ILE A 540 -16.11 -24.16 -23.96
C ILE A 540 -14.74 -24.69 -24.41
N ASP A 541 -14.31 -24.30 -25.60
CA ASP A 541 -12.98 -24.62 -26.13
C ASP A 541 -11.93 -23.70 -25.49
N ARG A 542 -11.00 -24.28 -24.72
CA ARG A 542 -9.87 -23.59 -24.07
C ARG A 542 -8.56 -23.71 -24.88
N GLY A 543 -8.64 -24.27 -26.10
CA GLY A 543 -7.51 -24.42 -27.02
C GLY A 543 -6.83 -25.78 -26.91
N ASP A 544 -6.44 -26.20 -25.70
CA ASP A 544 -5.81 -27.50 -25.43
C ASP A 544 -6.80 -28.58 -24.97
N TYR A 545 -7.97 -28.18 -24.45
CA TYR A 545 -9.09 -29.07 -24.17
C TYR A 545 -10.44 -28.35 -24.29
N VAL A 546 -11.52 -29.12 -24.38
CA VAL A 546 -12.90 -28.64 -24.32
C VAL A 546 -13.44 -28.91 -22.92
N ALA A 547 -13.79 -27.85 -22.19
CA ALA A 547 -14.44 -27.94 -20.90
C ALA A 547 -15.95 -28.11 -21.11
N VAL A 548 -16.54 -29.14 -20.50
CA VAL A 548 -17.99 -29.38 -20.55
C VAL A 548 -18.59 -29.03 -19.20
N TYR A 549 -19.54 -28.11 -19.22
CA TYR A 549 -20.31 -27.66 -18.06
C TYR A 549 -21.73 -28.16 -18.22
N ASP A 550 -22.21 -29.00 -17.31
CA ASP A 550 -23.51 -29.66 -17.41
C ASP A 550 -24.54 -29.11 -16.42
N GLY A 551 -24.14 -28.15 -15.57
CA GLY A 551 -24.97 -27.59 -14.53
C GLY A 551 -25.48 -28.61 -13.52
N ASN A 552 -24.78 -29.73 -13.33
CA ASN A 552 -25.16 -30.74 -12.35
C ASN A 552 -24.78 -30.28 -10.92
N PRO A 553 -25.76 -30.02 -10.02
CA PRO A 553 -25.47 -29.56 -8.66
C PRO A 553 -24.51 -30.48 -7.89
N LYS A 554 -24.59 -31.80 -8.15
CA LYS A 554 -23.77 -32.79 -7.46
C LYS A 554 -22.27 -32.58 -7.71
N THR A 555 -21.88 -32.12 -8.89
CA THR A 555 -20.48 -31.80 -9.22
C THR A 555 -19.90 -30.80 -8.22
N TYR A 556 -20.71 -29.81 -7.83
CA TYR A 556 -20.32 -28.72 -6.93
C TYR A 556 -20.44 -29.13 -5.46
N GLN A 557 -21.51 -29.84 -5.09
CA GLN A 557 -21.68 -30.38 -3.75
C GLN A 557 -20.54 -31.35 -3.38
N ASP A 558 -20.13 -32.21 -4.30
CA ASP A 558 -19.03 -33.17 -4.08
C ASP A 558 -17.67 -32.44 -4.01
N ARG A 559 -17.49 -31.33 -4.74
CA ARG A 559 -16.25 -30.53 -4.72
C ARG A 559 -16.02 -29.82 -3.39
N TYR A 560 -17.06 -29.20 -2.83
CA TYR A 560 -16.95 -28.39 -1.61
C TYR A 560 -17.41 -29.12 -0.35
N GLY A 561 -18.02 -30.30 -0.47
CA GLY A 561 -18.44 -31.11 0.68
C GLY A 561 -19.68 -30.59 1.40
N GLY A 562 -20.49 -29.74 0.74
CA GLY A 562 -21.73 -29.20 1.30
C GLY A 562 -22.92 -29.42 0.37
N GLU A 563 -24.08 -29.80 0.92
CA GLU A 563 -25.29 -30.08 0.15
C GLU A 563 -26.23 -28.87 0.12
N PHE A 564 -26.41 -28.25 -1.06
CA PHE A 564 -27.41 -27.19 -1.28
C PHE A 564 -28.69 -27.66 -1.97
N ILE A 565 -28.74 -28.93 -2.39
CA ILE A 565 -29.94 -29.58 -2.89
C ILE A 565 -30.53 -30.46 -1.77
N GLU A 566 -31.82 -30.33 -1.52
CA GLU A 566 -32.61 -31.26 -0.71
C GLU A 566 -33.59 -32.06 -1.57
N TYR A 567 -33.95 -33.24 -1.09
CA TYR A 567 -34.99 -34.05 -1.70
C TYR A 567 -36.17 -34.10 -0.75
N ASP A 568 -37.37 -33.86 -1.26
CA ASP A 568 -38.59 -34.01 -0.47
C ASP A 568 -38.65 -35.44 0.10
N LYS A 569 -38.66 -35.57 1.42
CA LYS A 569 -38.69 -36.87 2.11
C LYS A 569 -39.95 -37.67 1.79
N SER A 570 -41.01 -37.00 1.34
CA SER A 570 -42.25 -37.63 0.88
C SER A 570 -42.16 -38.12 -0.58
N ASP A 571 -41.21 -37.60 -1.36
CA ASP A 571 -40.90 -38.09 -2.70
C ASP A 571 -40.02 -39.34 -2.61
N THR A 572 -40.69 -40.49 -2.50
CA THR A 572 -40.03 -41.81 -2.48
C THR A 572 -39.15 -42.12 -3.68
N LYS A 573 -39.26 -41.35 -4.77
CA LYS A 573 -38.46 -41.53 -5.98
C LYS A 573 -37.33 -40.51 -6.12
N LYS A 574 -37.30 -39.46 -5.29
CA LYS A 574 -36.33 -38.35 -5.37
C LYS A 574 -36.31 -37.70 -6.77
N GLU A 575 -37.46 -37.65 -7.43
CA GLU A 575 -37.58 -37.12 -8.79
C GLU A 575 -37.53 -35.58 -8.81
N ASN A 576 -37.86 -34.93 -7.68
CA ASN A 576 -37.90 -33.47 -7.58
C ASN A 576 -36.87 -32.95 -6.56
N PRO A 577 -35.60 -32.77 -6.95
CA PRO A 577 -34.63 -32.06 -6.12
C PRO A 577 -35.07 -30.61 -5.94
N LYS A 578 -34.88 -30.06 -4.75
CA LYS A 578 -35.08 -28.65 -4.47
C LYS A 578 -33.81 -27.99 -4.00
N ILE A 579 -33.60 -26.74 -4.38
CA ILE A 579 -32.54 -25.94 -3.75
C ILE A 579 -33.01 -25.62 -2.33
N LYS A 580 -32.17 -25.92 -1.33
CA LYS A 580 -32.43 -25.59 0.07
C LYS A 580 -32.60 -24.08 0.22
N PRO A 581 -33.41 -23.61 1.19
CA PRO A 581 -33.31 -22.23 1.65
C PRO A 581 -31.85 -21.89 2.04
N LEU A 582 -31.40 -20.66 1.78
CA LEU A 582 -30.01 -20.25 2.05
C LEU A 582 -29.64 -20.38 3.54
N GLU A 583 -30.61 -20.15 4.41
CA GLU A 583 -30.53 -20.32 5.87
C GLU A 583 -30.32 -21.78 6.31
N ASP A 584 -30.68 -22.74 5.46
CA ASP A 584 -30.50 -24.18 5.70
C ASP A 584 -29.19 -24.72 5.08
N MET A 585 -28.40 -23.85 4.44
CA MET A 585 -27.09 -24.18 3.86
C MET A 585 -25.96 -23.86 4.84
N ASP A 586 -25.05 -24.82 5.07
CA ASP A 586 -23.75 -24.53 5.70
C ASP A 586 -22.81 -23.78 4.72
N ASP A 587 -21.66 -23.32 5.20
CA ASP A 587 -20.72 -22.52 4.39
C ASP A 587 -20.23 -23.26 3.14
N ASN A 588 -20.01 -24.57 3.26
CA ASN A 588 -19.61 -25.42 2.14
C ASN A 588 -20.75 -25.55 1.12
N ALA A 589 -22.00 -25.65 1.57
CA ALA A 589 -23.17 -25.72 0.71
C ALA A 589 -23.43 -24.38 0.01
N LYS A 590 -23.25 -23.24 0.70
CA LYS A 590 -23.33 -21.91 0.08
C LYS A 590 -22.26 -21.73 -1.00
N ARG A 591 -21.02 -22.11 -0.70
CA ARG A 591 -19.92 -22.08 -1.69
C ARG A 591 -20.20 -22.96 -2.89
N ALA A 592 -20.67 -24.19 -2.66
CA ALA A 592 -21.10 -25.09 -3.74
C ALA A 592 -22.25 -24.53 -4.58
N TYR A 593 -23.23 -23.91 -3.93
CA TYR A 593 -24.38 -23.30 -4.60
C TYR A 593 -23.96 -22.13 -5.48
N LEU A 594 -23.10 -21.24 -4.99
CA LEU A 594 -22.60 -20.09 -5.74
C LEU A 594 -21.83 -20.54 -6.97
N GLU A 595 -20.93 -21.51 -6.81
CA GLU A 595 -20.17 -22.09 -7.91
C GLU A 595 -21.06 -22.79 -8.94
N TRP A 596 -22.11 -23.46 -8.48
CA TRP A 596 -23.12 -24.03 -9.36
C TRP A 596 -23.88 -22.94 -10.12
N LEU A 597 -24.24 -21.83 -9.47
CA LEU A 597 -24.83 -20.69 -10.18
C LEU A 597 -23.89 -20.19 -11.27
N GLN A 598 -22.58 -20.19 -11.06
CA GLN A 598 -21.62 -19.73 -12.06
C GLN A 598 -21.38 -20.72 -13.22
N ASP A 599 -21.93 -21.93 -13.16
CA ASP A 599 -21.83 -22.91 -14.26
C ASP A 599 -22.41 -22.29 -15.56
N PRO A 600 -21.64 -22.25 -16.67
CA PRO A 600 -22.12 -21.72 -17.95
C PRO A 600 -23.45 -22.30 -18.44
N ALA A 601 -23.72 -23.59 -18.18
CA ALA A 601 -24.99 -24.22 -18.51
C ALA A 601 -26.12 -23.76 -17.57
N VAL A 602 -25.84 -23.54 -16.28
CA VAL A 602 -26.82 -22.96 -15.34
C VAL A 602 -27.13 -21.52 -15.69
N GLN A 603 -26.11 -20.71 -16.02
CA GLN A 603 -26.27 -19.34 -16.49
C GLN A 603 -27.09 -19.27 -17.78
N GLN A 604 -26.79 -20.13 -18.77
CA GLN A 604 -27.56 -20.20 -20.01
C GLN A 604 -29.00 -20.67 -19.76
N TRP A 605 -29.21 -21.61 -18.84
CA TRP A 605 -30.54 -22.10 -18.49
C TRP A 605 -31.37 -21.05 -17.75
N ALA A 606 -30.81 -20.40 -16.73
CA ALA A 606 -31.50 -19.38 -15.95
C ALA A 606 -31.93 -18.21 -16.84
N SER A 607 -31.02 -17.76 -17.70
CA SER A 607 -31.26 -16.66 -18.63
C SER A 607 -32.29 -16.94 -19.72
N GLY A 608 -32.30 -18.14 -20.30
CA GLY A 608 -33.32 -18.54 -21.27
C GLY A 608 -34.74 -18.52 -20.69
N ASN A 609 -34.88 -18.78 -19.39
CA ASN A 609 -36.18 -18.71 -18.71
C ASN A 609 -36.53 -17.30 -18.20
N PHE A 610 -35.54 -16.41 -17.99
CA PHE A 610 -35.81 -15.01 -17.60
C PHE A 610 -36.35 -14.16 -18.74
N ALA A 611 -35.97 -14.44 -19.99
CA ALA A 611 -36.48 -13.74 -21.17
C ALA A 611 -38.01 -13.88 -21.34
N ASP A 612 -38.57 -15.04 -20.97
CA ASP A 612 -40.00 -15.35 -21.11
C ASP A 612 -40.91 -14.66 -20.07
N TRP A 613 -40.33 -13.96 -19.10
CA TRP A 613 -41.06 -13.27 -18.02
C TRP A 613 -41.18 -11.74 -18.21
N GLY A 614 -40.57 -11.20 -19.27
CA GLY A 614 -40.57 -9.77 -19.60
C GLY A 614 -41.74 -9.26 -20.46
N ASP A 615 -42.62 -10.15 -20.92
CA ASP A 615 -43.91 -9.86 -21.57
C ASP A 615 -45.08 -10.02 -20.58
#